data_AF-A0A7W5J7V3-F1
#
_entry.id   AF-A0A7W5J7V3-F1
#
_cell.length_a   1.000
_cell.length_b   1.000
_cell.length_c   1.000
_cell.angle_alpha   90.00
_cell.angle_beta   90.00
_cell.angle_gamma   90.00
#
_symmetry.space_group_name_H-M   'P 1'
#
loop_
_entity.id
_entity.type
_entity.pdbx_description
1 polymer ?
#
loop_
_entity_poly.entity_id
_entity_poly.type
_entity_poly.pdbx_seq_one_letter_code
_entity_poly.pdbx_strand_id
1 'polypeptide(L)'
;MATAEPGRPAAARARKFRHRLRTRIILSFFLLGTGLTGLFAYLTDVARQRVETQLVEDVMNQNIDEYMRRFYLDPSGNPDIKVQQIRAYVFAPDSERLRTEFPDWIRLRDGTHNITGVDETGVEYAYKLAVRKAPEQWFFLAYDMTQSRKGEVQLKRWLYLAVLLFGALSLIIGWWSASRVMSPVSNLARRLRAYKGSSDPKPLAPHFPEDEVGELAKALDDYSDRLTEVVQRDREFNADVSHELRTPLAIIRGSVELMLSRQDLDEKTRTRILRIQRAEQQCTDLISALLLLSRSERGHGNTDVGRVAEQLLDAHRAQLGGKTLDLRVEGDCGLKIDAPEAALSVALGNLIGNAVKYTQEGEVVVRLLPTAVEVIDSGPGLSKEDAARLFERGYRGTHAGHSQGGGIGLSIVSRLCDLYGWRVGVKPGEQRGVIATLRFS
;
A
#
# COMPACT_ATOMS: atom_id res chain seq x y z
N MET A 1 16.54 -27.44 -1.30
CA MET A 1 15.16 -27.58 -1.84
C MET A 1 14.26 -26.64 -1.05
N ALA A 2 14.19 -25.37 -1.47
CA ALA A 2 13.37 -24.34 -0.84
C ALA A 2 12.70 -23.56 -1.97
N THR A 3 11.40 -23.75 -2.13
CA THR A 3 10.58 -23.14 -3.17
C THR A 3 10.30 -21.69 -2.79
N ALA A 4 10.95 -20.75 -3.47
CA ALA A 4 10.59 -19.34 -3.45
C ALA A 4 9.30 -19.12 -4.24
N GLU A 5 8.25 -18.62 -3.59
CA GLU A 5 7.03 -18.16 -4.26
C GLU A 5 7.32 -16.96 -5.18
N PRO A 6 6.84 -16.95 -6.43
CA PRO A 6 7.00 -15.82 -7.32
C PRO A 6 6.06 -14.67 -6.92
N GLY A 7 6.57 -13.45 -7.04
CA GLY A 7 5.94 -12.20 -6.61
C GLY A 7 4.50 -12.04 -7.09
N ARG A 8 3.60 -11.82 -6.13
CA ARG A 8 2.23 -11.33 -6.41
C ARG A 8 2.31 -9.95 -7.09
N PRO A 9 1.59 -9.72 -8.20
CA PRO A 9 1.65 -8.45 -8.91
C PRO A 9 1.07 -7.32 -8.07
N ALA A 10 1.77 -6.19 -8.02
CA ALA A 10 1.39 -4.98 -7.29
C ALA A 10 -0.04 -4.48 -7.63
N ALA A 11 -0.58 -4.87 -8.79
CA ALA A 11 -1.96 -4.62 -9.20
C ALA A 11 -3.01 -5.21 -8.24
N ALA A 12 -2.78 -6.39 -7.66
CA ALA A 12 -3.73 -7.03 -6.73
C ALA A 12 -3.81 -6.28 -5.38
N ARG A 13 -2.69 -5.72 -4.91
CA ARG A 13 -2.65 -4.87 -3.70
C ARG A 13 -3.36 -3.54 -3.93
N ALA A 14 -3.16 -2.90 -5.09
CA ALA A 14 -3.82 -1.63 -5.42
C ALA A 14 -5.35 -1.74 -5.50
N ARG A 15 -5.88 -2.89 -5.96
CA ARG A 15 -7.33 -3.15 -6.02
C ARG A 15 -7.96 -3.27 -4.63
N LYS A 16 -7.25 -3.85 -3.65
CA LYS A 16 -7.74 -3.99 -2.26
C LYS A 16 -7.96 -2.65 -1.55
N PHE A 17 -7.12 -1.64 -1.79
CA PHE A 17 -7.25 -0.33 -1.12
C PHE A 17 -8.49 0.46 -1.58
N ARG A 18 -8.78 0.47 -2.89
CA ARG A 18 -9.95 1.20 -3.45
C ARG A 18 -11.28 0.72 -2.87
N HIS A 19 -11.40 -0.57 -2.58
CA HIS A 19 -12.63 -1.12 -2.00
C HIS A 19 -12.76 -0.81 -0.51
N ARG A 20 -11.67 -0.82 0.28
CA ARG A 20 -11.77 -0.67 1.73
C ARG A 20 -12.39 0.65 2.18
N LEU A 21 -11.99 1.78 1.58
CA LEU A 21 -12.50 3.08 2.03
C LEU A 21 -13.90 3.37 1.48
N ARG A 22 -14.15 3.06 0.20
CA ARG A 22 -15.48 3.19 -0.43
C ARG A 22 -16.52 2.33 0.29
N THR A 23 -16.20 1.07 0.56
CA THR A 23 -17.09 0.14 1.29
C THR A 23 -17.31 0.59 2.73
N ARG A 24 -16.29 1.13 3.42
CA ARG A 24 -16.46 1.70 4.76
C ARG A 24 -17.43 2.86 4.77
N ILE A 25 -17.30 3.82 3.85
CA ILE A 25 -18.22 4.97 3.76
C ILE A 25 -19.65 4.48 3.53
N ILE A 26 -19.86 3.60 2.53
CA ILE A 26 -21.20 3.06 2.23
C ILE A 26 -21.78 2.34 3.44
N LEU A 27 -20.99 1.49 4.10
CA LEU A 27 -21.43 0.75 5.27
C LEU A 27 -21.74 1.68 6.45
N SER A 28 -20.94 2.71 6.68
CA SER A 28 -21.18 3.70 7.74
C SER A 28 -22.49 4.45 7.53
N PHE A 29 -22.75 4.94 6.31
CA PHE A 29 -24.04 5.56 6.00
C PHE A 29 -25.19 4.57 6.19
N PHE A 30 -25.07 3.37 5.63
CA PHE A 30 -26.12 2.35 5.76
C PHE A 30 -26.42 2.00 7.22
N LEU A 31 -25.39 1.70 8.03
CA LEU A 31 -25.55 1.38 9.45
C LEU A 31 -26.13 2.53 10.25
N LEU A 32 -25.68 3.77 9.98
CA LEU A 32 -26.18 4.94 10.68
C LEU A 32 -27.64 5.24 10.32
N GLY A 33 -27.99 5.23 9.03
CA GLY A 33 -29.35 5.49 8.54
C GLY A 33 -30.35 4.42 8.95
N THR A 34 -30.01 3.13 8.78
CA THR A 34 -30.86 2.01 9.22
C THR A 34 -30.96 1.94 10.74
N GLY A 35 -29.84 2.10 11.45
CA GLY A 35 -29.80 2.07 12.90
C GLY A 35 -30.62 3.19 13.54
N LEU A 36 -30.47 4.43 13.05
CA LEU A 36 -31.23 5.57 13.56
C LEU A 36 -32.74 5.44 13.30
N THR A 37 -33.12 5.01 12.08
CA THR A 37 -34.54 4.82 11.74
C THR A 37 -35.13 3.64 12.51
N GLY A 38 -34.38 2.55 12.67
CA GLY A 38 -34.78 1.40 13.48
C GLY A 38 -34.94 1.74 14.95
N LEU A 39 -34.03 2.54 15.52
CA LEU A 39 -34.14 3.05 16.88
C LEU A 39 -35.39 3.92 17.05
N PHE A 40 -35.65 4.83 16.09
CA PHE A 40 -36.84 5.67 16.13
C PHE A 40 -38.13 4.86 16.04
N ALA A 41 -38.18 3.85 15.16
CA ALA A 41 -39.30 2.93 15.04
C ALA A 41 -39.54 2.14 16.34
N TYR A 42 -38.47 1.64 16.97
CA TYR A 42 -38.54 0.96 18.26
C TYR A 42 -39.05 1.88 19.38
N LEU A 43 -38.48 3.08 19.51
CA LEU A 43 -38.92 4.06 20.51
C LEU A 43 -40.38 4.47 20.32
N THR A 44 -40.82 4.60 19.07
CA THR A 44 -42.22 4.91 18.74
C THR A 44 -43.15 3.78 19.17
N ASP A 45 -42.80 2.53 18.90
CA ASP A 45 -43.59 1.35 19.32
C ASP A 45 -43.66 1.26 20.86
N VAL A 46 -42.52 1.44 21.55
CA VAL A 46 -42.46 1.44 23.02
C VAL A 46 -43.29 2.57 23.63
N ALA A 47 -43.15 3.80 23.12
CA ALA A 47 -43.90 4.96 23.62
C ALA A 47 -45.41 4.73 23.46
N ARG A 48 -45.83 4.22 22.31
CA ARG A 48 -47.22 3.93 22.03
C ARG A 48 -47.77 2.81 22.92
N GLN A 49 -47.04 1.70 23.10
CA GLN A 49 -47.44 0.63 24.02
C GLN A 49 -47.60 1.13 25.46
N ARG A 50 -46.70 2.02 25.90
CA ARG A 50 -46.75 2.62 27.24
C ARG A 50 -47.98 3.50 27.42
N VAL A 51 -48.25 4.37 26.45
CA VAL A 51 -49.43 5.25 26.45
C VAL A 51 -50.72 4.44 26.43
N GLU A 52 -50.81 3.41 25.58
CA GLU A 52 -51.99 2.55 25.46
C GLU A 52 -52.26 1.76 26.74
N THR A 53 -51.23 1.20 27.38
CA THR A 53 -51.40 0.42 28.62
C THR A 53 -51.82 1.30 29.79
N GLN A 54 -51.15 2.45 29.99
CA GLN A 54 -51.43 3.35 31.11
C GLN A 54 -52.81 4.02 30.99
N LEU A 55 -53.11 4.61 29.83
CA LEU A 55 -54.38 5.32 29.65
C LEU A 55 -55.58 4.39 29.74
N VAL A 56 -55.51 3.19 29.13
CA VAL A 56 -56.64 2.28 29.13
C VAL A 56 -56.88 1.70 30.52
N GLU A 57 -55.83 1.32 31.27
CA GLU A 57 -56.01 0.77 32.63
C GLU A 57 -56.56 1.81 33.61
N ASP A 58 -56.02 3.03 33.60
CA ASP A 58 -56.45 4.09 34.50
C ASP A 58 -57.91 4.49 34.21
N VAL A 59 -58.25 4.70 32.94
CA VAL A 59 -59.62 5.03 32.51
C VAL A 59 -60.59 3.90 32.86
N MET A 60 -60.22 2.64 32.66
CA MET A 60 -61.09 1.51 32.98
C MET A 60 -61.34 1.36 34.48
N ASN A 61 -60.30 1.48 35.31
CA ASN A 61 -60.44 1.40 36.76
C ASN A 61 -61.26 2.57 37.32
N GLN A 62 -61.02 3.79 36.87
CA GLN A 62 -61.80 4.95 37.31
C GLN A 62 -63.28 4.83 36.89
N ASN A 63 -63.54 4.39 35.66
CA ASN A 63 -64.90 4.27 35.15
C ASN A 63 -65.69 3.15 35.82
N ILE A 64 -65.07 1.99 36.14
CA ILE A 64 -65.79 0.89 36.81
C ILE A 64 -66.16 1.25 38.26
N ASP A 65 -65.28 1.97 38.96
CA ASP A 65 -65.52 2.39 40.33
C ASP A 65 -66.60 3.51 40.39
N GLU A 66 -66.57 4.46 39.46
CA GLU A 66 -67.61 5.50 39.32
C GLU A 66 -68.96 4.91 38.89
N TYR A 67 -68.94 3.92 38.00
CA TYR A 67 -70.15 3.20 37.57
C TYR A 67 -70.79 2.46 38.75
N MET A 68 -69.99 1.72 39.53
CA MET A 68 -70.44 1.04 40.74
C MET A 68 -71.07 2.04 41.72
N ARG A 69 -70.41 3.19 41.96
CA ARG A 69 -70.92 4.23 42.87
C ARG A 69 -72.28 4.77 42.42
N ARG A 70 -72.48 5.03 41.13
CA ARG A 70 -73.75 5.52 40.58
C ARG A 70 -74.86 4.50 40.68
N PHE A 71 -74.56 3.23 40.41
CA PHE A 71 -75.53 2.15 40.54
C PHE A 71 -76.08 2.05 41.97
N TYR A 72 -75.24 2.20 42.99
CA TYR A 72 -75.69 2.20 44.39
C TYR A 72 -76.54 3.43 44.78
N LEU A 73 -76.36 4.56 44.08
CA LEU A 73 -77.13 5.80 44.35
C LEU A 73 -78.50 5.80 43.66
N ASP A 74 -78.62 5.19 42.47
CA ASP A 74 -79.89 5.00 41.76
C ASP A 74 -79.90 3.65 41.03
N PRO A 75 -80.35 2.57 41.68
CA PRO A 75 -80.39 1.23 41.09
C PRO A 75 -81.39 1.09 39.93
N SER A 76 -82.38 1.99 39.86
CA SER A 76 -83.44 2.01 38.84
C SER A 76 -83.07 2.85 37.61
N GLY A 77 -82.14 3.78 37.75
CA GLY A 77 -81.59 4.57 36.65
C GLY A 77 -80.66 3.72 35.81
N ASN A 78 -80.97 3.54 34.52
CA ASN A 78 -80.08 2.83 33.60
C ASN A 78 -78.79 3.68 33.43
N PRO A 79 -77.65 3.31 34.04
CA PRO A 79 -76.44 4.12 33.97
C PRO A 79 -75.75 3.79 32.65
N ASP A 80 -76.35 4.20 31.54
CA ASP A 80 -75.84 3.90 30.22
C ASP A 80 -74.63 4.81 29.95
N ILE A 81 -73.44 4.41 30.42
CA ILE A 81 -72.18 5.06 30.08
C ILE A 81 -71.86 4.69 28.63
N LYS A 82 -72.54 5.34 27.68
CA LYS A 82 -72.22 5.28 26.25
C LYS A 82 -71.03 6.18 25.93
N VAL A 83 -69.87 5.88 26.50
CA VAL A 83 -68.61 6.30 25.86
C VAL A 83 -68.37 5.27 24.76
N GLN A 84 -68.27 5.73 23.50
CA GLN A 84 -68.05 4.85 22.36
C GLN A 84 -66.94 3.83 22.69
N GLN A 85 -67.23 2.54 22.54
CA GLN A 85 -66.34 1.37 22.80
C GLN A 85 -66.33 0.79 24.24
N ILE A 86 -67.01 1.39 25.22
CA ILE A 86 -67.15 0.80 26.57
C ILE A 86 -68.56 0.23 26.75
N ARG A 87 -68.68 -1.03 27.22
CA ARG A 87 -69.94 -1.66 27.63
C ARG A 87 -69.87 -2.05 29.11
N ALA A 88 -70.85 -1.64 29.88
CA ALA A 88 -70.96 -2.01 31.29
C ALA A 88 -72.04 -3.08 31.48
N TYR A 89 -71.75 -4.06 32.35
CA TYR A 89 -72.68 -5.13 32.72
C TYR A 89 -72.70 -5.28 34.24
N VAL A 90 -73.90 -5.52 34.78
CA VAL A 90 -74.12 -5.80 36.20
C VAL A 90 -74.89 -7.09 36.31
N PHE A 91 -74.39 -8.02 37.11
CA PHE A 91 -75.03 -9.31 37.34
C PHE A 91 -75.02 -9.64 38.83
N ALA A 92 -76.11 -10.24 39.32
CA ALA A 92 -76.08 -10.92 40.62
C ALA A 92 -75.12 -12.14 40.55
N PRO A 93 -74.45 -12.53 41.65
CA PRO A 93 -73.53 -13.67 41.68
C PRO A 93 -74.12 -14.99 41.17
N ASP A 94 -75.44 -15.17 41.30
CA ASP A 94 -76.18 -16.37 40.85
C ASP A 94 -76.98 -16.15 39.55
N SER A 95 -76.69 -15.09 38.79
CA SER A 95 -77.40 -14.79 37.55
C SER A 95 -77.22 -15.90 36.50
N GLU A 96 -78.34 -16.49 36.06
CA GLU A 96 -78.36 -17.49 34.98
C GLU A 96 -77.81 -16.91 33.67
N ARG A 97 -78.10 -15.63 33.39
CA ARG A 97 -77.60 -14.92 32.21
C ARG A 97 -76.07 -14.82 32.18
N LEU A 98 -75.42 -14.61 33.33
CA LEU A 98 -73.96 -14.57 33.42
C LEU A 98 -73.34 -15.95 33.14
N ARG A 99 -73.99 -17.02 33.61
CA ARG A 99 -73.54 -18.41 33.39
C ARG A 99 -73.67 -18.85 31.94
N THR A 100 -74.72 -18.40 31.25
CA THR A 100 -75.00 -18.80 29.86
C THR A 100 -74.27 -17.91 28.84
N GLU A 101 -74.30 -16.58 28.99
CA GLU A 101 -73.71 -15.66 28.00
C GLU A 101 -72.20 -15.43 28.19
N PHE A 102 -71.68 -15.48 29.43
CA PHE A 102 -70.28 -15.17 29.73
C PHE A 102 -69.65 -16.11 30.78
N PRO A 103 -69.60 -17.44 30.52
CA PRO A 103 -69.14 -18.43 31.50
C PRO A 103 -67.71 -18.20 31.99
N ASP A 104 -66.84 -17.65 31.14
CA ASP A 104 -65.43 -17.39 31.47
C ASP A 104 -65.25 -16.23 32.46
N TRP A 105 -66.19 -15.27 32.50
CA TRP A 105 -66.07 -14.07 33.34
C TRP A 105 -66.22 -14.39 34.83
N ILE A 106 -66.92 -15.49 35.14
CA ILE A 106 -67.18 -15.95 36.51
C ILE A 106 -65.87 -16.27 37.25
N ARG A 107 -64.87 -16.80 36.54
CA ARG A 107 -63.60 -17.25 37.16
C ARG A 107 -62.59 -16.11 37.35
N LEU A 108 -62.84 -14.95 36.75
CA LEU A 108 -61.92 -13.81 36.82
C LEU A 108 -61.95 -13.17 38.22
N ARG A 109 -60.77 -12.75 38.69
CA ARG A 109 -60.63 -11.99 39.95
C ARG A 109 -60.80 -10.49 39.69
N ASP A 110 -60.99 -9.72 40.75
CA ASP A 110 -61.03 -8.26 40.64
C ASP A 110 -59.73 -7.73 40.01
N GLY A 111 -59.86 -6.80 39.07
CA GLY A 111 -58.75 -6.27 38.27
C GLY A 111 -59.11 -6.16 36.79
N THR A 112 -58.12 -5.80 35.96
CA THR A 112 -58.24 -5.70 34.51
C THR A 112 -57.68 -6.96 33.84
N HIS A 113 -58.44 -7.55 32.93
CA HIS A 113 -58.08 -8.78 32.21
C HIS A 113 -58.17 -8.55 30.71
N ASN A 114 -57.25 -9.14 29.94
CA ASN A 114 -57.31 -9.10 28.48
C ASN A 114 -58.03 -10.33 27.98
N ILE A 115 -59.12 -10.15 27.24
CA ILE A 115 -59.87 -11.24 26.62
C ILE A 115 -59.80 -11.10 25.11
N THR A 116 -59.45 -12.20 24.45
CA THR A 116 -59.37 -12.29 22.99
C THR A 116 -60.02 -13.57 22.54
N GLY A 117 -60.75 -13.53 21.43
CA GLY A 117 -61.39 -14.70 20.87
C GLY A 117 -61.84 -14.47 19.43
N VAL A 118 -62.47 -15.48 18.87
CA VAL A 118 -63.09 -15.44 17.55
C VAL A 118 -64.56 -15.76 17.78
N ASP A 119 -65.45 -14.90 17.29
CA ASP A 119 -66.88 -15.17 17.41
C ASP A 119 -67.32 -16.30 16.46
N GLU A 120 -68.57 -16.76 16.59
CA GLU A 120 -69.15 -17.82 15.77
C GLU A 120 -69.19 -17.46 14.27
N THR A 121 -69.06 -16.18 13.93
CA THR A 121 -69.02 -15.66 12.55
C THR A 121 -67.59 -15.57 11.98
N GLY A 122 -66.58 -15.95 12.77
CA GLY A 122 -65.18 -15.93 12.37
C GLY A 122 -64.49 -14.57 12.55
N VAL A 123 -65.14 -13.60 13.22
CA VAL A 123 -64.57 -12.27 13.46
C VAL A 123 -63.79 -12.29 14.77
N GLU A 124 -62.51 -11.92 14.70
CA GLU A 124 -61.68 -11.73 15.88
C GLU A 124 -62.18 -10.54 16.70
N TYR A 125 -62.39 -10.76 18.00
CA TYR A 125 -62.65 -9.72 18.97
C TYR A 125 -61.52 -9.67 20.01
N ALA A 126 -61.21 -8.47 20.45
CA ALA A 126 -60.31 -8.25 21.58
C ALA A 126 -60.94 -7.19 22.46
N TYR A 127 -61.14 -7.50 23.75
CA TYR A 127 -61.57 -6.51 24.73
C TYR A 127 -60.74 -6.60 26.00
N LYS A 128 -60.57 -5.45 26.64
CA LYS A 128 -60.04 -5.36 28.00
C LYS A 128 -61.22 -5.31 28.95
N LEU A 129 -61.24 -6.17 29.97
CA LEU A 129 -62.35 -6.35 30.89
C LEU A 129 -61.93 -5.96 32.30
N ALA A 130 -62.51 -4.91 32.86
CA ALA A 130 -62.38 -4.61 34.28
C ALA A 130 -63.47 -5.36 35.04
N VAL A 131 -63.07 -6.02 36.13
CA VAL A 131 -63.93 -6.83 37.00
C VAL A 131 -63.87 -6.25 38.41
N ARG A 132 -65.05 -6.08 39.02
CA ARG A 132 -65.23 -5.76 40.44
C ARG A 132 -66.36 -6.62 41.00
N LYS A 133 -66.07 -7.42 42.04
CA LYS A 133 -67.05 -8.32 42.64
C LYS A 133 -67.41 -7.84 44.04
N ALA A 134 -68.60 -7.25 44.18
CA ALA A 134 -69.18 -6.97 45.48
C ALA A 134 -70.01 -8.17 45.99
N PRO A 135 -70.35 -8.24 47.30
CA PRO A 135 -71.06 -9.39 47.87
C PRO A 135 -72.43 -9.66 47.24
N GLU A 136 -73.13 -8.62 46.81
CA GLU A 136 -74.50 -8.73 46.27
C GLU A 136 -74.55 -8.67 44.74
N GLN A 137 -73.55 -8.05 44.09
CA GLN A 137 -73.52 -7.81 42.65
C GLN A 137 -72.09 -7.74 42.11
N TRP A 138 -71.91 -8.21 40.88
CA TRP A 138 -70.64 -8.16 40.15
C TRP A 138 -70.74 -7.18 38.98
N PHE A 139 -69.75 -6.30 38.89
CA PHE A 139 -69.64 -5.26 37.87
C PHE A 139 -68.55 -5.64 36.87
N PHE A 140 -68.89 -5.50 35.59
CA PHE A 140 -68.00 -5.78 34.48
C PHE A 140 -68.00 -4.59 33.52
N LEU A 141 -66.80 -4.11 33.17
CA LEU A 141 -66.62 -3.06 32.17
C LEU A 141 -65.76 -3.59 31.04
N ALA A 142 -66.33 -3.76 29.85
CA ALA A 142 -65.63 -4.25 28.67
C ALA A 142 -65.29 -3.09 27.72
N TYR A 143 -64.00 -2.92 27.41
CA TYR A 143 -63.50 -1.95 26.43
C TYR A 143 -63.07 -2.66 25.15
N ASP A 144 -63.72 -2.35 24.02
CA ASP A 144 -63.44 -2.97 22.72
C ASP A 144 -62.11 -2.45 22.14
N MET A 145 -61.11 -3.34 22.11
CA MET A 145 -59.76 -3.11 21.59
C MET A 145 -59.58 -3.59 20.14
N THR A 146 -60.64 -4.09 19.49
CA THR A 146 -60.56 -4.72 18.17
C THR A 146 -60.07 -3.73 17.10
N GLN A 147 -60.55 -2.47 17.15
CA GLN A 147 -60.10 -1.42 16.24
C GLN A 147 -58.66 -0.95 16.55
N SER A 148 -58.30 -0.83 17.83
CA SER A 148 -56.95 -0.44 18.27
C SER A 148 -55.88 -1.46 17.85
N ARG A 149 -56.19 -2.75 17.88
CA ARG A 149 -55.32 -3.82 17.35
C ARG A 149 -55.10 -3.73 15.84
N LYS A 150 -56.14 -3.40 15.05
CA LYS A 150 -55.97 -3.20 13.61
C LYS A 150 -55.07 -1.99 13.32
N GLY A 151 -55.22 -0.92 14.10
CA GLY A 151 -54.32 0.24 14.07
C GLY A 151 -52.86 -0.14 14.40
N GLU A 152 -52.64 -1.08 15.33
CA GLU A 152 -51.31 -1.56 15.68
C GLU A 152 -50.58 -2.23 14.53
N VAL A 153 -51.25 -3.18 13.88
CA VAL A 153 -50.65 -3.92 12.77
C VAL A 153 -50.33 -2.96 11.61
N GLN A 154 -51.21 -2.00 11.34
CA GLN A 154 -50.98 -0.97 10.33
C GLN A 154 -49.78 -0.08 10.69
N LEU A 155 -49.70 0.41 11.93
CA LEU A 155 -48.58 1.23 12.40
C LEU A 155 -47.26 0.46 12.27
N LYS A 156 -47.18 -0.77 12.77
CA LYS A 156 -45.98 -1.61 12.67
C LYS A 156 -45.56 -1.85 11.22
N ARG A 157 -46.52 -2.10 10.33
CA ARG A 157 -46.25 -2.24 8.90
C ARG A 157 -45.65 -0.97 8.30
N TRP A 158 -46.21 0.21 8.64
CA TRP A 158 -45.66 1.50 8.21
C TRP A 158 -44.27 1.77 8.78
N LEU A 159 -44.01 1.43 10.05
CA LEU A 159 -42.70 1.54 10.66
C LEU A 159 -41.66 0.65 9.97
N TYR A 160 -41.98 -0.61 9.68
CA TYR A 160 -41.08 -1.50 8.94
C TYR A 160 -40.81 -1.02 7.51
N LEU A 161 -41.85 -0.54 6.81
CA LEU A 161 -41.70 0.06 5.49
C LEU A 161 -40.82 1.32 5.54
N ALA A 162 -40.96 2.16 6.56
CA ALA A 162 -40.12 3.33 6.76
C ALA A 162 -38.65 2.93 6.99
N VAL A 163 -38.37 1.95 7.87
CA VAL A 163 -37.00 1.45 8.10
C VAL A 163 -36.37 0.92 6.81
N LEU A 164 -37.13 0.16 6.01
CA LEU A 164 -36.66 -0.35 4.73
C LEU A 164 -36.37 0.78 3.74
N LEU A 165 -37.30 1.73 3.60
CA LEU A 165 -37.17 2.88 2.69
C LEU A 165 -35.96 3.74 3.04
N PHE A 166 -35.83 4.14 4.31
CA PHE A 166 -34.70 4.96 4.77
C PHE A 166 -33.38 4.18 4.73
N GLY A 167 -33.41 2.86 4.96
CA GLY A 167 -32.25 2.00 4.76
C GLY A 167 -31.77 1.98 3.31
N ALA A 168 -32.69 1.82 2.36
CA ALA A 168 -32.38 1.87 0.93
C ALA A 168 -31.87 3.27 0.52
N LEU A 169 -32.52 4.33 0.98
CA LEU A 169 -32.09 5.71 0.72
C LEU A 169 -30.68 5.99 1.28
N SER A 170 -30.39 5.52 2.48
CA SER A 170 -29.06 5.66 3.08
C SER A 170 -27.98 4.91 2.28
N LEU A 171 -28.31 3.74 1.72
CA LEU A 171 -27.40 2.99 0.85
C LEU A 171 -27.12 3.76 -0.44
N ILE A 172 -28.14 4.36 -1.06
CA ILE A 172 -28.01 5.21 -2.25
C ILE A 172 -27.12 6.42 -1.96
N ILE A 173 -27.40 7.14 -0.87
CA ILE A 173 -26.62 8.31 -0.45
C ILE A 173 -25.17 7.92 -0.14
N GLY A 174 -24.96 6.82 0.59
CA GLY A 174 -23.64 6.30 0.90
C GLY A 174 -22.86 5.93 -0.37
N TRP A 175 -23.50 5.30 -1.35
CA TRP A 175 -22.89 4.95 -2.64
C TRP A 175 -22.54 6.20 -3.46
N TRP A 176 -23.44 7.17 -3.52
CA TRP A 176 -23.21 8.43 -4.23
C TRP A 176 -22.06 9.23 -3.59
N SER A 177 -22.10 9.43 -2.27
CA SER A 177 -21.07 10.13 -1.49
C SER A 177 -19.70 9.48 -1.64
N ALA A 178 -19.63 8.16 -1.45
CA ALA A 178 -18.37 7.43 -1.58
C ALA A 178 -17.80 7.51 -3.00
N SER A 179 -18.65 7.60 -4.03
CA SER A 179 -18.23 7.76 -5.42
C SER A 179 -17.73 9.17 -5.72
N ARG A 180 -18.42 10.20 -5.19
CA ARG A 180 -18.06 11.61 -5.35
C ARG A 180 -16.73 11.94 -4.66
N VAL A 181 -16.56 11.53 -3.40
CA VAL A 181 -15.39 11.86 -2.57
C VAL A 181 -14.14 11.07 -2.96
N MET A 182 -14.27 9.79 -3.33
CA MET A 182 -13.10 8.97 -3.68
C MET A 182 -12.63 9.10 -5.13
N SER A 183 -13.47 9.64 -6.02
CA SER A 183 -13.10 9.79 -7.43
C SER A 183 -11.84 10.67 -7.62
N PRO A 184 -11.76 11.89 -7.05
CA PRO A 184 -10.58 12.75 -7.18
C PRO A 184 -9.29 12.10 -6.68
N VAL A 185 -9.30 11.54 -5.47
CA VAL A 185 -8.13 10.84 -4.88
C VAL A 185 -7.66 9.69 -5.76
N SER A 186 -8.60 8.92 -6.33
CA SER A 186 -8.27 7.81 -7.23
C SER A 186 -7.72 8.28 -8.59
N ASN A 187 -8.13 9.46 -9.06
CA ASN A 187 -7.61 10.08 -10.27
C ASN A 187 -6.18 10.59 -10.04
N LEU A 188 -5.94 11.27 -8.91
CA LEU A 188 -4.60 11.73 -8.50
C LEU A 188 -3.63 10.56 -8.41
N ALA A 189 -4.01 9.49 -7.72
CA ALA A 189 -3.19 8.28 -7.60
C ALA A 189 -2.93 7.60 -8.96
N ARG A 190 -3.84 7.71 -9.93
CA ARG A 190 -3.65 7.16 -11.28
C ARG A 190 -2.65 8.00 -12.07
N ARG A 191 -2.78 9.32 -12.04
CA ARG A 191 -1.86 10.26 -12.71
C ARG A 191 -0.45 10.14 -12.15
N LEU A 192 -0.31 10.07 -10.82
CA LEU A 192 0.97 9.86 -10.15
C LEU A 192 1.61 8.48 -10.47
N ARG A 193 0.81 7.44 -10.78
CA ARG A 193 1.38 6.17 -11.25
C ARG A 193 1.84 6.22 -12.70
N ALA A 194 1.12 6.95 -13.55
CA ALA A 194 1.54 7.17 -14.93
C ALA A 194 2.86 7.98 -15.00
N TYR A 195 3.12 8.83 -14.00
CA TYR A 195 4.34 9.61 -13.83
C TYR A 195 5.62 8.75 -13.74
N LYS A 196 5.55 7.51 -13.20
CA LYS A 196 6.74 6.67 -12.90
C LYS A 196 7.55 6.19 -14.12
N GLY A 197 7.23 6.64 -15.34
CA GLY A 197 7.93 6.23 -16.57
C GLY A 197 8.03 7.29 -17.67
N SER A 198 7.72 8.56 -17.39
CA SER A 198 7.82 9.65 -18.38
C SER A 198 8.98 10.58 -18.07
N SER A 199 9.79 10.89 -19.09
CA SER A 199 10.94 11.81 -19.00
C SER A 199 10.54 13.28 -18.86
N ASP A 200 9.27 13.62 -19.11
CA ASP A 200 8.72 14.97 -19.07
C ASP A 200 7.44 14.99 -18.20
N PRO A 201 7.58 15.24 -16.89
CA PRO A 201 6.45 15.23 -15.98
C PRO A 201 5.56 16.46 -16.15
N LYS A 202 4.29 16.25 -16.52
CA LYS A 202 3.28 17.32 -16.54
C LYS A 202 2.72 17.57 -15.14
N PRO A 203 2.44 18.84 -14.79
CA PRO A 203 1.92 19.20 -13.47
C PRO A 203 0.54 18.56 -13.21
N LEU A 204 0.36 18.10 -11.97
CA LEU A 204 -0.87 17.46 -11.48
C LEU A 204 -1.93 18.49 -11.12
N ALA A 205 -1.55 19.57 -10.43
CA ALA A 205 -2.45 20.57 -9.84
C ALA A 205 -3.49 21.16 -10.81
N PRO A 206 -3.17 21.48 -12.08
CA PRO A 206 -4.16 22.04 -13.02
C PRO A 206 -5.37 21.12 -13.32
N HIS A 207 -5.28 19.84 -12.96
CA HIS A 207 -6.33 18.86 -13.20
C HIS A 207 -7.25 18.62 -12.01
N PHE A 208 -7.03 19.32 -10.89
CA PHE A 208 -7.79 19.18 -9.66
C PHE A 208 -8.43 20.51 -9.25
N PRO A 209 -9.60 20.49 -8.58
CA PRO A 209 -10.22 21.69 -8.01
C PRO A 209 -9.35 22.29 -6.90
N GLU A 210 -9.61 23.54 -6.52
CA GLU A 210 -8.98 24.20 -5.36
C GLU A 210 -9.60 23.72 -4.02
N ASP A 211 -9.55 22.40 -3.80
CA ASP A 211 -9.96 21.72 -2.56
C ASP A 211 -8.76 21.01 -1.92
N GLU A 212 -8.99 20.20 -0.88
CA GLU A 212 -7.92 19.46 -0.19
C GLU A 212 -7.15 18.50 -1.11
N VAL A 213 -7.80 18.01 -2.18
CA VAL A 213 -7.15 17.13 -3.17
C VAL A 213 -6.29 17.97 -4.12
N GLY A 214 -6.74 19.17 -4.49
CA GLY A 214 -5.94 20.14 -5.23
C GLY A 214 -4.71 20.62 -4.47
N GLU A 215 -4.85 20.91 -3.17
CA GLU A 215 -3.72 21.29 -2.31
C GLU A 215 -2.67 20.18 -2.25
N LEU A 216 -3.11 18.91 -2.11
CA LEU A 216 -2.22 17.76 -2.18
C LEU A 216 -1.54 17.61 -3.55
N ALA A 217 -2.26 17.88 -4.65
CA ALA A 217 -1.69 17.86 -5.99
C ALA A 217 -0.61 18.93 -6.16
N LYS A 218 -0.84 20.14 -5.63
CA LYS A 218 0.14 21.23 -5.63
C LYS A 218 1.39 20.89 -4.80
N ALA A 219 1.22 20.35 -3.60
CA ALA A 219 2.34 19.92 -2.77
C ALA A 219 3.19 18.82 -3.45
N LEU A 220 2.55 17.92 -4.21
CA LEU A 220 3.25 16.91 -5.01
C LEU A 220 4.02 17.52 -6.19
N ASP A 221 3.44 18.51 -6.87
CA ASP A 221 4.12 19.25 -7.93
C ASP A 221 5.34 20.02 -7.38
N ASP A 222 5.18 20.77 -6.28
CA ASP A 222 6.28 21.48 -5.62
C ASP A 222 7.42 20.54 -5.20
N TYR A 223 7.08 19.33 -4.72
CA TYR A 223 8.07 18.32 -4.36
C TYR A 223 8.78 17.73 -5.59
N SER A 224 8.04 17.49 -6.67
CA SER A 224 8.57 17.07 -7.97
C SER A 224 9.57 18.09 -8.52
N ASP A 225 9.22 19.38 -8.46
CA ASP A 225 10.07 20.46 -8.96
C ASP A 225 11.36 20.56 -8.15
N ARG A 226 11.27 20.49 -6.81
CA ARG A 226 12.46 20.47 -5.93
C ARG A 226 13.37 19.29 -6.21
N LEU A 227 12.82 18.09 -6.42
CA LEU A 227 13.63 16.92 -6.77
C LEU A 227 14.33 17.09 -8.11
N THR A 228 13.62 17.64 -9.10
CA THR A 228 14.19 17.93 -10.42
C THR A 228 15.33 18.92 -10.31
N GLU A 229 15.15 19.99 -9.52
CA GLU A 229 16.16 21.00 -9.27
C GLU A 229 17.40 20.40 -8.57
N VAL A 230 17.22 19.53 -7.57
CA VAL A 230 18.32 18.83 -6.90
C VAL A 230 19.09 17.94 -7.88
N VAL A 231 18.39 17.15 -8.70
CA VAL A 231 19.03 16.29 -9.70
C VAL A 231 19.78 17.12 -10.75
N GLN A 232 19.22 18.25 -11.18
CA GLN A 232 19.88 19.14 -12.12
C GLN A 232 21.14 19.78 -11.51
N ARG A 233 21.06 20.29 -10.28
CA ARG A 233 22.23 20.84 -9.56
C ARG A 233 23.32 19.77 -9.35
N ASP A 234 22.95 18.54 -9.02
CA ASP A 234 23.91 17.44 -8.89
C ASP A 234 24.60 17.13 -10.23
N ARG A 235 23.89 17.20 -11.36
CA ARG A 235 24.46 17.02 -12.70
C ARG A 235 25.42 18.17 -13.07
N GLU A 236 25.00 19.41 -12.84
CA GLU A 236 25.82 20.61 -13.09
C GLU A 236 27.09 20.58 -12.23
N PHE A 237 26.96 20.32 -10.93
CA PHE A 237 28.11 20.18 -10.02
C PHE A 237 29.11 19.12 -10.48
N ASN A 238 28.62 17.93 -10.87
CA ASN A 238 29.52 16.89 -11.37
C ASN A 238 30.18 17.25 -12.70
N ALA A 239 29.47 17.99 -13.58
CA ALA A 239 30.07 18.51 -14.81
C ALA A 239 31.18 19.52 -14.51
N ASP A 240 30.96 20.44 -13.57
CA ASP A 240 31.95 21.45 -13.18
C ASP A 240 33.17 20.81 -12.52
N VAL A 241 32.96 19.90 -11.57
CA VAL A 241 34.05 19.13 -10.93
C VAL A 241 34.86 18.35 -11.97
N SER A 242 34.24 17.89 -13.07
CA SER A 242 34.96 17.23 -14.17
C SER A 242 36.03 18.13 -14.78
N HIS A 243 35.66 19.37 -15.07
CA HIS A 243 36.52 20.33 -15.73
C HIS A 243 37.61 20.81 -14.77
N GLU A 244 37.26 21.08 -13.52
CA GLU A 244 38.21 21.52 -12.49
C GLU A 244 39.24 20.44 -12.12
N LEU A 245 38.90 19.15 -12.22
CA LEU A 245 39.86 18.06 -12.01
C LEU A 245 40.73 17.73 -13.23
N ARG A 246 40.22 17.94 -14.45
CA ARG A 246 40.97 17.63 -15.69
C ARG A 246 42.15 18.60 -15.90
N THR A 247 41.98 19.87 -15.55
CA THR A 247 43.01 20.90 -15.69
C THR A 247 44.30 20.59 -14.91
N PRO A 248 44.29 20.31 -13.60
CA PRO A 248 45.50 19.97 -12.86
C PRO A 248 46.14 18.67 -13.34
N LEU A 249 45.36 17.68 -13.78
CA LEU A 249 45.90 16.44 -14.38
C LEU A 249 46.61 16.70 -15.71
N ALA A 250 46.04 17.55 -16.57
CA ALA A 250 46.69 17.97 -17.81
C ALA A 250 48.02 18.71 -17.54
N ILE A 251 48.09 19.53 -16.48
CA ILE A 251 49.33 20.20 -16.06
C ILE A 251 50.37 19.18 -15.57
N ILE A 252 49.97 18.21 -14.75
CA ILE A 252 50.86 17.13 -14.28
C ILE A 252 51.40 16.34 -15.48
N ARG A 253 50.51 15.97 -16.42
CA ARG A 253 50.89 15.25 -17.64
C ARG A 253 51.88 16.04 -18.49
N GLY A 254 51.59 17.31 -18.77
CA GLY A 254 52.50 18.17 -19.54
C GLY A 254 53.86 18.35 -18.85
N SER A 255 53.87 18.51 -17.53
CA SER A 255 55.11 18.60 -16.75
C SER A 255 55.93 17.31 -16.83
N VAL A 256 55.26 16.16 -16.74
CA VAL A 256 55.89 14.85 -16.85
C VAL A 256 56.45 14.60 -18.26
N GLU A 257 55.69 14.93 -19.31
CA GLU A 257 56.13 14.83 -20.71
C GLU A 257 57.35 15.73 -20.97
N LEU A 258 57.35 16.96 -20.45
CA LEU A 258 58.49 17.88 -20.53
C LEU A 258 59.71 17.33 -19.79
N MET A 259 59.53 16.77 -18.60
CA MET A 259 60.64 16.16 -17.86
C MET A 259 61.22 14.97 -18.65
N LEU A 260 60.37 14.07 -19.16
CA LEU A 260 60.81 12.90 -19.95
C LEU A 260 61.51 13.26 -21.27
N SER A 261 61.29 14.47 -21.81
CA SER A 261 61.94 14.94 -23.03
C SER A 261 63.44 15.30 -22.85
N ARG A 262 63.92 15.44 -21.60
CA ARG A 262 65.32 15.76 -21.31
C ARG A 262 66.23 14.56 -21.55
N GLN A 263 67.35 14.78 -22.25
CA GLN A 263 68.29 13.72 -22.66
C GLN A 263 69.27 13.29 -21.56
N ASP A 264 69.41 14.08 -20.50
CA ASP A 264 70.38 13.96 -19.40
C ASP A 264 69.77 13.40 -18.10
N LEU A 265 68.66 12.66 -18.19
CA LEU A 265 67.98 12.05 -17.05
C LEU A 265 68.68 10.76 -16.58
N ASP A 266 68.98 10.69 -15.28
CA ASP A 266 69.40 9.42 -14.68
C ASP A 266 68.24 8.40 -14.68
N GLU A 267 68.58 7.12 -14.81
CA GLU A 267 67.59 6.04 -14.97
C GLU A 267 66.64 5.92 -13.77
N LYS A 268 67.10 6.24 -12.55
CA LYS A 268 66.24 6.21 -11.35
C LYS A 268 65.21 7.34 -11.39
N THR A 269 65.59 8.54 -11.81
CA THR A 269 64.67 9.68 -11.96
C THR A 269 63.70 9.44 -13.11
N ARG A 270 64.17 8.92 -14.24
CA ARG A 270 63.30 8.50 -15.36
C ARG A 270 62.24 7.50 -14.92
N THR A 271 62.63 6.48 -14.16
CA THR A 271 61.70 5.48 -13.60
C THR A 271 60.65 6.12 -12.67
N ARG A 272 61.05 7.09 -11.83
CA ARG A 272 60.13 7.82 -10.94
C ARG A 272 59.13 8.67 -11.73
N ILE A 273 59.59 9.38 -12.76
CA ILE A 273 58.73 10.21 -13.62
C ILE A 273 57.71 9.35 -14.38
N LEU A 274 58.14 8.22 -14.96
CA LEU A 274 57.24 7.27 -15.61
C LEU A 274 56.20 6.69 -14.63
N ARG A 275 56.53 6.57 -13.33
CA ARG A 275 55.57 6.16 -12.31
C ARG A 275 54.53 7.25 -12.02
N ILE A 276 54.93 8.52 -12.03
CA ILE A 276 54.01 9.67 -11.90
C ILE A 276 53.07 9.74 -13.12
N GLN A 277 53.60 9.59 -14.33
CA GLN A 277 52.79 9.57 -15.57
C GLN A 277 51.67 8.53 -15.49
N ARG A 278 52.00 7.32 -15.03
CA ARG A 278 51.04 6.22 -14.89
C ARG A 278 50.00 6.51 -13.81
N ALA A 279 50.39 7.09 -12.68
CA ALA A 279 49.45 7.46 -11.61
C ALA A 279 48.51 8.58 -12.05
N GLU A 280 49.00 9.57 -12.80
CA GLU A 280 48.19 10.62 -13.41
C GLU A 280 47.16 10.02 -14.38
N GLN A 281 47.60 9.15 -15.30
CA GLN A 281 46.70 8.47 -16.24
C GLN A 281 45.61 7.66 -15.51
N GLN A 282 45.96 6.93 -14.45
CA GLN A 282 45.00 6.22 -13.62
C GLN A 282 43.97 7.15 -12.96
N CYS A 283 44.41 8.30 -12.44
CA CYS A 283 43.51 9.32 -11.90
C CYS A 283 42.57 9.86 -12.99
N THR A 284 43.10 10.16 -14.18
CA THR A 284 42.34 10.63 -15.34
C THR A 284 41.26 9.62 -15.76
N ASP A 285 41.59 8.34 -15.85
CA ASP A 285 40.65 7.28 -16.21
C ASP A 285 39.56 7.10 -15.14
N LEU A 286 39.94 7.12 -13.86
CA LEU A 286 39.01 6.94 -12.74
C LEU A 286 38.04 8.12 -12.60
N ILE A 287 38.54 9.35 -12.76
CA ILE A 287 37.69 10.55 -12.80
C ILE A 287 36.76 10.47 -14.00
N SER A 288 37.26 10.17 -15.19
CA SER A 288 36.43 10.03 -16.40
C SER A 288 35.31 9.01 -16.22
N ALA A 289 35.59 7.88 -15.56
CA ALA A 289 34.58 6.88 -15.25
C ALA A 289 33.55 7.35 -14.22
N LEU A 290 33.97 7.98 -13.12
CA LEU A 290 33.06 8.51 -12.11
C LEU A 290 32.11 9.56 -12.68
N LEU A 291 32.61 10.39 -13.58
CA LEU A 291 31.82 11.43 -14.25
C LEU A 291 30.86 10.84 -15.27
N LEU A 292 31.29 9.84 -16.03
CA LEU A 292 30.43 9.09 -16.94
C LEU A 292 29.29 8.39 -16.18
N LEU A 293 29.58 7.87 -14.98
CA LEU A 293 28.56 7.32 -14.08
C LEU A 293 27.63 8.39 -13.49
N SER A 294 28.15 9.56 -13.16
CA SER A 294 27.35 10.67 -12.59
C SER A 294 26.36 11.25 -13.60
N ARG A 295 26.78 11.42 -14.87
CA ARG A 295 25.90 11.98 -15.90
C ARG A 295 24.73 11.08 -16.24
N SER A 296 24.78 9.78 -15.90
CA SER A 296 23.76 8.79 -16.25
C SER A 296 23.43 8.71 -17.75
N GLU A 297 24.30 9.29 -18.58
CA GLU A 297 24.17 9.32 -20.04
C GLU A 297 24.99 8.18 -20.62
N ARG A 298 24.32 7.30 -21.36
CA ARG A 298 24.99 6.26 -22.14
C ARG A 298 25.69 6.92 -23.33
N GLY A 299 27.00 7.12 -23.20
CA GLY A 299 27.83 7.46 -24.34
C GLY A 299 27.80 6.33 -25.37
N HIS A 300 27.80 6.66 -26.66
CA HIS A 300 27.88 5.67 -27.74
C HIS A 300 29.33 5.59 -28.25
N GLY A 301 29.71 4.48 -28.86
CA GLY A 301 31.05 4.28 -29.39
C GLY A 301 31.16 3.06 -30.29
N ASN A 302 32.36 2.81 -30.82
CA ASN A 302 32.66 1.60 -31.55
C ASN A 302 34.02 1.07 -31.07
N THR A 303 34.02 0.54 -29.85
CA THR A 303 35.25 0.17 -29.16
C THR A 303 35.58 -1.28 -29.44
N ASP A 304 36.81 -1.51 -29.90
CA ASP A 304 37.40 -2.82 -30.06
C ASP A 304 37.91 -3.34 -28.71
N VAL A 305 37.32 -4.42 -28.21
CA VAL A 305 37.63 -4.97 -26.89
C VAL A 305 39.02 -5.60 -26.86
N GLY A 306 39.45 -6.24 -27.97
CA GLY A 306 40.76 -6.85 -28.07
C GLY A 306 41.86 -5.82 -28.00
N ARG A 307 41.73 -4.73 -28.77
CA ARG A 307 42.70 -3.62 -28.74
C ARG A 307 42.87 -3.03 -27.33
N VAL A 308 41.76 -2.80 -26.61
CA VAL A 308 41.82 -2.24 -25.26
C VAL A 308 42.44 -3.23 -24.27
N ALA A 309 42.12 -4.52 -24.38
CA ALA A 309 42.70 -5.57 -23.55
C ALA A 309 44.23 -5.64 -23.71
N GLU A 310 44.73 -5.60 -24.95
CA GLU A 310 46.17 -5.59 -25.24
C GLU A 310 46.86 -4.37 -24.64
N GLN A 311 46.31 -3.17 -24.85
CA GLN A 311 46.86 -1.93 -24.30
C GLN A 311 46.96 -1.95 -22.77
N LEU A 312 45.93 -2.49 -22.11
CA LEU A 312 45.91 -2.62 -20.64
C LEU A 312 46.95 -3.65 -20.15
N LEU A 313 47.08 -4.79 -20.82
CA LEU A 313 48.09 -5.79 -20.45
C LEU A 313 49.51 -5.27 -20.68
N ASP A 314 49.78 -4.55 -21.76
CA ASP A 314 51.10 -3.95 -22.02
C ASP A 314 51.46 -2.92 -20.96
N ALA A 315 50.50 -2.11 -20.53
CA ALA A 315 50.69 -1.16 -19.43
C ALA A 315 51.07 -1.87 -18.11
N HIS A 316 50.52 -3.08 -17.87
CA HIS A 316 50.86 -3.91 -16.71
C HIS A 316 52.16 -4.69 -16.87
N ARG A 317 52.52 -5.17 -18.07
CA ARG A 317 53.81 -5.83 -18.36
C ARG A 317 54.98 -4.90 -17.99
N ALA A 318 54.87 -3.62 -18.32
CA ALA A 318 55.84 -2.58 -17.96
C ALA A 318 55.94 -2.31 -16.43
N GLN A 319 55.02 -2.86 -15.62
CA GLN A 319 54.92 -2.67 -14.17
C GLN A 319 55.30 -3.90 -13.35
N LEU A 320 55.57 -5.04 -13.99
CA LEU A 320 55.80 -6.31 -13.28
C LEU A 320 57.04 -6.28 -12.38
N GLY A 321 58.01 -5.39 -12.64
CA GLY A 321 59.08 -5.07 -11.69
C GLY A 321 59.89 -6.28 -11.20
N GLY A 322 60.00 -7.33 -12.02
CA GLY A 322 60.68 -8.59 -11.67
C GLY A 322 59.78 -9.74 -11.21
N LYS A 323 58.45 -9.57 -11.17
CA LYS A 323 57.51 -10.69 -10.98
C LYS A 323 57.60 -11.68 -12.15
N THR A 324 57.64 -12.98 -11.85
CA THR A 324 57.47 -14.08 -12.80
C THR A 324 55.99 -14.27 -13.13
N LEU A 325 55.42 -13.30 -13.85
CA LEU A 325 54.02 -13.31 -14.29
C LEU A 325 53.94 -13.26 -15.82
N ASP A 326 53.34 -14.28 -16.42
CA ASP A 326 52.99 -14.27 -17.85
C ASP A 326 51.66 -13.55 -18.06
N LEU A 327 51.62 -12.60 -18.99
CA LEU A 327 50.44 -11.83 -19.33
C LEU A 327 50.13 -12.08 -20.80
N ARG A 328 48.96 -12.61 -21.15
CA ARG A 328 48.60 -12.86 -22.55
C ARG A 328 47.12 -12.65 -22.85
N VAL A 329 46.83 -12.30 -24.10
CA VAL A 329 45.47 -12.26 -24.67
C VAL A 329 45.27 -13.50 -25.52
N GLU A 330 44.11 -14.13 -25.41
CA GLU A 330 43.72 -15.29 -26.22
C GLU A 330 42.27 -15.12 -26.72
N GLY A 331 41.94 -15.76 -27.84
CA GLY A 331 40.58 -15.73 -28.41
C GLY A 331 40.44 -14.77 -29.60
N ASP A 332 39.20 -14.60 -30.06
CA ASP A 332 38.88 -13.81 -31.27
C ASP A 332 38.91 -12.30 -30.98
N CYS A 333 39.77 -11.58 -31.70
CA CYS A 333 40.01 -10.15 -31.57
C CYS A 333 38.99 -9.24 -32.28
N GLY A 334 37.91 -9.80 -32.85
CA GLY A 334 36.89 -9.02 -33.57
C GLY A 334 35.77 -8.39 -32.72
N LEU A 335 35.75 -8.56 -31.40
CA LEU A 335 34.66 -8.10 -30.55
C LEU A 335 34.61 -6.57 -30.45
N LYS A 336 33.52 -5.97 -30.95
CA LYS A 336 33.25 -4.53 -30.86
C LYS A 336 31.98 -4.26 -30.07
N ILE A 337 32.01 -3.21 -29.25
CA ILE A 337 30.89 -2.81 -28.40
C ILE A 337 30.49 -1.35 -28.60
N ASP A 338 29.20 -1.08 -28.45
CA ASP A 338 28.65 0.28 -28.42
C ASP A 338 28.82 0.93 -27.04
N ALA A 339 30.06 1.32 -26.78
CA ALA A 339 30.45 2.10 -25.62
C ALA A 339 31.74 2.88 -25.92
N PRO A 340 32.00 4.00 -25.22
CA PRO A 340 33.27 4.72 -25.29
C PRO A 340 34.42 3.88 -24.74
N GLU A 341 35.58 4.00 -25.37
CA GLU A 341 36.80 3.29 -24.97
C GLU A 341 37.14 3.49 -23.48
N ALA A 342 37.02 4.72 -22.97
CA ALA A 342 37.28 5.03 -21.56
C ALA A 342 36.43 4.21 -20.58
N ALA A 343 35.15 3.94 -20.91
CA ALA A 343 34.26 3.15 -20.05
C ALA A 343 34.74 1.68 -19.99
N LEU A 344 35.12 1.12 -21.13
CA LEU A 344 35.68 -0.23 -21.22
C LEU A 344 37.04 -0.31 -20.53
N SER A 345 37.94 0.64 -20.77
CA SER A 345 39.27 0.69 -20.17
C SER A 345 39.21 0.69 -18.65
N VAL A 346 38.24 1.40 -18.07
CA VAL A 346 38.05 1.39 -16.61
C VAL A 346 37.47 0.08 -16.13
N ALA A 347 36.45 -0.46 -16.80
CA ALA A 347 35.84 -1.72 -16.39
C ALA A 347 36.86 -2.88 -16.45
N LEU A 348 37.50 -3.06 -17.61
CA LEU A 348 38.46 -4.13 -17.86
C LEU A 348 39.78 -3.89 -17.11
N GLY A 349 40.25 -2.65 -17.03
CA GLY A 349 41.46 -2.29 -16.28
C GLY A 349 41.35 -2.58 -14.79
N ASN A 350 40.16 -2.41 -14.18
CA ASN A 350 39.94 -2.82 -12.79
C ASN A 350 40.01 -4.34 -12.61
N LEU A 351 39.49 -5.12 -13.58
CA LEU A 351 39.53 -6.59 -13.51
C LEU A 351 40.96 -7.11 -13.70
N ILE A 352 41.67 -6.62 -14.73
CA ILE A 352 43.08 -6.97 -15.00
C ILE A 352 43.97 -6.50 -13.85
N GLY A 353 43.79 -5.27 -13.36
CA GLY A 353 44.56 -4.73 -12.25
C GLY A 353 44.41 -5.56 -10.97
N ASN A 354 43.20 -6.07 -10.69
CA ASN A 354 42.99 -7.01 -9.59
C ASN A 354 43.73 -8.33 -9.83
N ALA A 355 43.60 -8.93 -11.01
CA ALA A 355 44.31 -10.18 -11.37
C ALA A 355 45.84 -10.07 -11.20
N VAL A 356 46.44 -8.99 -11.71
CA VAL A 356 47.89 -8.72 -11.60
C VAL A 356 48.33 -8.40 -10.16
N LYS A 357 47.46 -7.75 -9.38
CA LYS A 357 47.72 -7.42 -7.98
C LYS A 357 47.77 -8.69 -7.11
N TYR A 358 46.82 -9.60 -7.29
CA TYR A 358 46.68 -10.80 -6.46
C TYR A 358 47.52 -12.00 -6.93
N THR A 359 48.07 -11.95 -8.14
CA THR A 359 48.97 -12.99 -8.65
C THR A 359 50.43 -12.56 -8.45
N GLN A 360 51.16 -13.32 -7.62
CA GLN A 360 52.58 -13.08 -7.37
C GLN A 360 53.47 -13.79 -8.40
N GLU A 361 53.14 -15.03 -8.73
CA GLU A 361 53.81 -15.87 -9.74
C GLU A 361 52.75 -16.65 -10.52
N GLY A 362 52.99 -16.89 -11.82
CA GLY A 362 52.11 -17.67 -12.70
C GLY A 362 51.64 -16.89 -13.92
N GLU A 363 50.33 -16.91 -14.22
CA GLU A 363 49.78 -16.29 -15.43
C GLU A 363 48.49 -15.49 -15.17
N VAL A 364 48.30 -14.43 -15.96
CA VAL A 364 47.01 -13.76 -16.13
C VAL A 364 46.66 -13.77 -17.62
N VAL A 365 45.55 -14.41 -17.94
CA VAL A 365 45.07 -14.58 -19.32
C VAL A 365 43.80 -13.76 -19.51
N VAL A 366 43.78 -12.89 -20.51
CA VAL A 366 42.57 -12.20 -20.96
C VAL A 366 42.01 -12.95 -22.16
N ARG A 367 40.92 -13.68 -21.95
CA ARG A 367 40.27 -14.48 -22.99
C ARG A 367 39.08 -13.73 -23.58
N LEU A 368 39.16 -13.46 -24.88
CA LEU A 368 38.08 -12.86 -25.68
C LEU A 368 37.10 -13.95 -26.13
N LEU A 369 35.82 -13.73 -25.84
CA LEU A 369 34.69 -14.57 -26.26
C LEU A 369 33.77 -13.76 -27.18
N PRO A 370 32.87 -14.39 -27.96
CA PRO A 370 32.01 -13.67 -28.91
C PRO A 370 31.14 -12.55 -28.32
N THR A 371 30.79 -12.64 -27.04
CA THR A 371 29.95 -11.64 -26.34
C THR A 371 30.47 -11.30 -24.94
N ALA A 372 31.72 -11.64 -24.62
CA ALA A 372 32.26 -11.46 -23.28
C ALA A 372 33.79 -11.40 -23.32
N VAL A 373 34.38 -10.91 -22.23
CA VAL A 373 35.81 -11.09 -21.95
C VAL A 373 35.97 -11.72 -20.57
N GLU A 374 36.86 -12.70 -20.46
CA GLU A 374 37.25 -13.32 -19.20
C GLU A 374 38.67 -12.89 -18.83
N VAL A 375 38.87 -12.46 -17.59
CA VAL A 375 40.18 -12.25 -16.99
C VAL A 375 40.41 -13.41 -16.03
N ILE A 376 41.39 -14.25 -16.35
CA ILE A 376 41.71 -15.48 -15.64
C ILE A 376 43.06 -15.28 -14.97
N ASP A 377 43.14 -15.49 -13.66
CA ASP A 377 44.40 -15.44 -12.91
C ASP A 377 44.74 -16.77 -12.25
N SER A 378 46.03 -16.97 -11.94
CA SER A 378 46.54 -18.14 -11.22
C SER A 378 46.85 -17.83 -9.74
N GLY A 379 46.23 -16.81 -9.16
CA GLY A 379 46.46 -16.35 -7.80
C GLY A 379 45.96 -17.31 -6.70
N PRO A 380 45.90 -16.85 -5.43
CA PRO A 380 45.49 -17.69 -4.29
C PRO A 380 44.05 -18.22 -4.39
N GLY A 381 43.26 -17.71 -5.33
CA GLY A 381 41.87 -18.08 -5.53
C GLY A 381 40.94 -17.37 -4.55
N LEU A 382 39.67 -17.77 -4.60
CA LEU A 382 38.58 -17.12 -3.90
C LEU A 382 37.58 -18.18 -3.45
N SER A 383 37.09 -18.10 -2.20
CA SER A 383 36.03 -18.99 -1.72
C SER A 383 34.72 -18.71 -2.48
N LYS A 384 33.83 -19.70 -2.55
CA LYS A 384 32.51 -19.51 -3.20
C LYS A 384 31.67 -18.47 -2.46
N GLU A 385 31.84 -18.41 -1.15
CA GLU A 385 31.18 -17.45 -0.26
C GLU A 385 31.68 -16.02 -0.50
N ASP A 386 32.99 -15.82 -0.66
CA ASP A 386 33.57 -14.51 -0.94
C ASP A 386 33.22 -14.06 -2.37
N ALA A 387 33.17 -14.98 -3.34
CA ALA A 387 32.73 -14.72 -4.72
C ALA A 387 31.28 -14.22 -4.83
N ALA A 388 30.38 -14.79 -4.02
CA ALA A 388 28.98 -14.35 -3.99
C ALA A 388 28.81 -12.93 -3.39
N ARG A 389 29.71 -12.54 -2.48
CA ARG A 389 29.60 -11.30 -1.70
C ARG A 389 30.48 -10.16 -2.20
N LEU A 390 31.38 -10.42 -3.15
CA LEU A 390 32.31 -9.44 -3.71
C LEU A 390 31.64 -8.23 -4.39
N PHE A 391 30.38 -8.36 -4.80
CA PHE A 391 29.59 -7.27 -5.36
C PHE A 391 28.70 -6.55 -4.33
N GLU A 392 28.69 -6.99 -3.06
CA GLU A 392 28.03 -6.28 -1.97
C GLU A 392 28.81 -4.99 -1.65
N ARG A 393 28.08 -3.88 -1.44
CA ARG A 393 28.70 -2.58 -1.11
C ARG A 393 29.51 -2.69 0.19
N GLY A 394 30.80 -2.39 0.13
CA GLY A 394 31.69 -2.32 1.28
C GLY A 394 32.26 -3.66 1.76
N TYR A 395 31.95 -4.78 1.08
CA TYR A 395 32.51 -6.07 1.42
C TYR A 395 33.98 -6.19 0.98
N ARG A 396 34.82 -6.76 1.86
CA ARG A 396 36.23 -7.08 1.60
C ARG A 396 36.45 -8.55 1.94
N GLY A 397 36.99 -9.33 1.00
CA GLY A 397 37.29 -10.75 1.19
C GLY A 397 38.36 -11.00 2.25
N THR A 398 38.39 -12.24 2.74
CA THR A 398 39.23 -12.67 3.88
C THR A 398 40.74 -12.60 3.63
N HIS A 399 41.18 -12.63 2.37
CA HIS A 399 42.59 -12.52 1.96
C HIS A 399 43.10 -11.08 1.74
N ALA A 400 42.28 -10.05 2.03
CA ALA A 400 42.62 -8.65 1.75
C ALA A 400 43.49 -7.95 2.82
N GLY A 401 43.88 -8.65 3.89
CA GLY A 401 44.48 -8.06 5.11
C GLY A 401 45.76 -7.23 4.93
N HIS A 402 46.46 -7.33 3.79
CA HIS A 402 47.76 -6.68 3.59
C HIS A 402 47.91 -5.82 2.33
N SER A 403 46.83 -5.53 1.57
CA SER A 403 46.97 -4.80 0.30
C SER A 403 46.17 -3.49 0.25
N GLN A 404 46.89 -2.36 0.29
CA GLN A 404 46.41 -0.99 0.08
C GLN A 404 45.76 -0.85 -1.31
N GLY A 405 44.45 -1.08 -1.41
CA GLY A 405 43.65 -0.76 -2.59
C GLY A 405 42.18 -0.72 -2.17
N GLY A 406 41.59 0.47 -2.19
CA GLY A 406 40.19 0.66 -1.80
C GLY A 406 39.29 -0.20 -2.69
N GLY A 407 38.33 -0.93 -2.10
CA GLY A 407 37.35 -1.79 -2.80
C GLY A 407 36.35 -1.02 -3.69
N ILE A 408 36.83 0.05 -4.32
CA ILE A 408 36.12 0.97 -5.20
C ILE A 408 36.05 0.35 -6.61
N GLY A 409 37.09 -0.37 -7.05
CA GLY A 409 37.21 -0.90 -8.42
C GLY A 409 36.03 -1.76 -8.86
N LEU A 410 35.68 -2.81 -8.11
CA LEU A 410 34.54 -3.68 -8.46
C LEU A 410 33.19 -2.96 -8.41
N SER A 411 33.04 -1.98 -7.51
CA SER A 411 31.82 -1.17 -7.41
C SER A 411 31.63 -0.25 -8.63
N ILE A 412 32.73 0.24 -9.22
CA ILE A 412 32.71 1.00 -10.48
C ILE A 412 32.32 0.07 -11.64
N VAL A 413 32.93 -1.12 -11.71
CA VAL A 413 32.59 -2.12 -12.75
C VAL A 413 31.10 -2.46 -12.71
N SER A 414 30.54 -2.70 -11.53
CA SER A 414 29.10 -2.99 -11.38
C SER A 414 28.22 -1.85 -11.90
N ARG A 415 28.55 -0.59 -11.57
CA ARG A 415 27.76 0.56 -12.03
C ARG A 415 27.86 0.77 -13.55
N LEU A 416 29.04 0.53 -14.14
CA LEU A 416 29.21 0.57 -15.59
C LEU A 416 28.41 -0.54 -16.26
N CYS A 417 28.36 -1.73 -15.66
CA CYS A 417 27.51 -2.81 -16.14
C CYS A 417 26.03 -2.42 -16.13
N ASP A 418 25.54 -1.82 -15.04
CA ASP A 418 24.16 -1.34 -14.95
C ASP A 418 23.85 -0.27 -16.02
N LEU A 419 24.78 0.65 -16.27
CA LEU A 419 24.60 1.74 -17.24
C LEU A 419 24.54 1.24 -18.69
N TYR A 420 25.40 0.29 -19.06
CA TYR A 420 25.51 -0.22 -20.43
C TYR A 420 24.72 -1.52 -20.68
N GLY A 421 24.11 -2.10 -19.64
CA GLY A 421 23.41 -3.38 -19.72
C GLY A 421 24.33 -4.61 -19.73
N TRP A 422 25.61 -4.44 -19.37
CA TRP A 422 26.56 -5.54 -19.26
C TRP A 422 26.32 -6.35 -17.99
N ARG A 423 26.99 -7.50 -17.88
CA ARG A 423 27.00 -8.31 -16.66
C ARG A 423 28.42 -8.66 -16.27
N VAL A 424 28.77 -8.39 -15.02
CA VAL A 424 30.02 -8.83 -14.42
C VAL A 424 29.76 -10.02 -13.50
N GLY A 425 30.64 -11.00 -13.51
CA GLY A 425 30.60 -12.15 -12.62
C GLY A 425 32.02 -12.56 -12.23
N VAL A 426 32.15 -13.17 -11.05
CA VAL A 426 33.42 -13.72 -10.58
C VAL A 426 33.16 -15.15 -10.10
N LYS A 427 34.00 -16.09 -10.53
CA LYS A 427 33.98 -17.48 -10.07
C LYS A 427 35.39 -17.94 -9.70
N PRO A 428 35.53 -18.89 -8.76
CA PRO A 428 36.82 -19.55 -8.54
C PRO A 428 37.30 -20.24 -9.82
N GLY A 429 38.62 -20.21 -10.08
CA GLY A 429 39.23 -20.99 -11.16
C GLY A 429 39.15 -22.50 -10.90
N GLU A 430 39.30 -23.30 -11.95
CA GLU A 430 39.12 -24.77 -11.88
C GLU A 430 40.19 -25.47 -11.02
N GLN A 431 41.42 -24.94 -10.97
CA GLN A 431 42.52 -25.47 -10.16
C GLN A 431 43.00 -24.47 -9.09
N ARG A 432 43.20 -23.20 -9.49
CA ARG A 432 43.62 -22.09 -8.63
C ARG A 432 43.16 -20.75 -9.24
N GLY A 433 43.27 -19.68 -8.47
CA GLY A 433 42.98 -18.32 -8.94
C GLY A 433 41.50 -18.03 -9.20
N VAL A 434 41.24 -16.98 -9.98
CA VAL A 434 39.90 -16.41 -10.17
C VAL A 434 39.61 -16.18 -11.65
N ILE A 435 38.36 -16.40 -12.04
CA ILE A 435 37.84 -16.06 -13.37
C ILE A 435 36.82 -14.94 -13.21
N ALA A 436 37.18 -13.73 -13.64
CA ALA A 436 36.28 -12.60 -13.73
C ALA A 436 35.74 -12.48 -15.16
N THR A 437 34.43 -12.57 -15.34
CA THR A 437 33.78 -12.49 -16.65
C THR A 437 33.01 -11.17 -16.77
N LEU A 438 33.26 -10.42 -17.84
CA LEU A 438 32.46 -9.26 -18.23
C LEU A 438 31.73 -9.60 -19.55
N ARG A 439 30.41 -9.67 -19.51
CA ARG A 439 29.54 -10.02 -20.63
C ARG A 439 28.82 -8.79 -21.17
N PHE A 440 28.92 -8.57 -22.47
CA PHE A 440 28.28 -7.46 -23.18
C PHE A 440 26.88 -7.86 -23.68
N SER A 441 26.00 -6.87 -23.83
CA SER A 441 24.58 -7.05 -24.20
C SER A 441 24.35 -6.99 -25.69
#